data_AF-A0A8T4UR82-F1
#
_entry.id   AF-A0A8T4UR82-F1
#
_cell.length_a   1.000
_cell.length_b   1.000
_cell.length_c   1.000
_cell.angle_alpha   90.00
_cell.angle_beta   90.00
_cell.angle_gamma   90.00
#
_symmetry.space_group_name_H-M   'P 1'
#
loop_
_entity.id
_entity.type
_entity.pdbx_description
1 polymer ?
#
loop_
_entity_poly.entity_id
_entity_poly.type
_entity_poly.pdbx_seq_one_letter_code
_entity_poly.pdbx_strand_id
1 'polypeptide(L)'
;MVDQREVVIQFMNENGSVLPIQVAKHLNLDTIFASAILSEMVARKILKITKASIGGSPLYYLPEQAHLMDQRLGESLGGREKQAYELLKESLVVREKNLEPWQRVAIKSLYDFATRIEVNDNGNVDVFWKHNLVSDQQAKLIIQEILDNLNNKEVVSNILTQEQFEQKVVDEPPSQKEIIEEVQITKPEKLVIQEGVVPDPEDIETVEKEEIVEELKLIEEETIQEGINSPSEEEIKEVLDVRKNYQAVQEKLEVMSFDKLKKPDGKFYNQILKFLKDNKADVLHEEMIRKEKEFNFIVDLNTAFGKLRHFVKAKGKASINESDVNAAFGEGKLKNLGVILLVNGKVNKKAVSLVEQRMKGQLVIKEI
;
A
#
# COMPACT_ATOMS: atom_id res chain seq x y z
N MET A 1 -1.39 41.52 9.54
CA MET A 1 -1.78 40.88 8.26
C MET A 1 -1.26 39.47 8.33
N VAL A 2 -2.11 38.44 8.24
CA VAL A 2 -1.70 37.04 8.45
C VAL A 2 -0.73 36.62 7.34
N ASP A 3 0.37 35.92 7.66
CA ASP A 3 1.25 35.39 6.61
C ASP A 3 0.56 34.21 5.92
N GLN A 4 0.47 34.27 4.59
CA GLN A 4 -0.08 33.18 3.78
C GLN A 4 0.70 31.87 3.98
N ARG A 5 1.98 31.92 4.38
CA ARG A 5 2.79 30.74 4.71
C ARG A 5 2.32 30.03 5.97
N GLU A 6 1.91 30.77 7.00
CA GLU A 6 1.36 30.20 8.25
C GLU A 6 0.04 29.48 7.98
N VAL A 7 -0.83 30.11 7.17
CA VAL A 7 -2.10 29.50 6.73
C VAL A 7 -1.86 28.23 5.91
N VAL A 8 -0.82 28.19 5.07
CA VAL A 8 -0.42 26.96 4.36
C VAL A 8 0.06 25.88 5.32
N ILE A 9 0.87 26.21 6.33
CA ILE A 9 1.34 25.24 7.34
C ILE A 9 0.14 24.68 8.13
N GLN A 10 -0.78 25.53 8.59
CA GLN A 10 -1.98 25.08 9.30
C GLN A 10 -2.86 24.17 8.43
N PHE A 11 -3.10 24.56 7.17
CA PHE A 11 -3.84 23.73 6.22
C PHE A 11 -3.16 22.37 5.98
N MET A 12 -1.83 22.31 5.97
CA MET A 12 -1.06 21.06 5.84
C MET A 12 -1.03 20.24 7.12
N ASN A 13 -1.06 20.86 8.31
CA ASN A 13 -1.26 20.15 9.57
C ASN A 13 -2.60 19.41 9.62
N GLU A 14 -3.66 20.03 9.07
CA GLU A 14 -5.00 19.44 8.99
C GLU A 14 -5.20 18.43 7.83
N ASN A 15 -4.50 18.59 6.70
CA ASN A 15 -4.77 17.84 5.46
C ASN A 15 -3.59 16.97 4.96
N GLY A 16 -2.44 17.01 5.64
CA GLY A 16 -1.21 16.33 5.25
C GLY A 16 -0.51 16.96 4.04
N SER A 17 0.04 16.12 3.16
CA SER A 17 0.63 16.56 1.89
C SER A 17 -0.43 17.19 0.98
N VAL A 18 -0.07 18.24 0.22
CA VAL A 18 -1.01 19.05 -0.60
C VAL A 18 -0.57 19.23 -2.05
N LEU A 19 -1.55 19.43 -2.93
CA LEU A 19 -1.35 19.89 -4.31
C LEU A 19 -1.57 21.41 -4.40
N PRO A 20 -0.90 22.14 -5.32
CA PRO A 20 -1.10 23.59 -5.48
C PRO A 20 -2.56 24.02 -5.68
N ILE A 21 -3.39 23.20 -6.34
CA ILE A 21 -4.83 23.46 -6.54
C ILE A 21 -5.66 23.39 -5.24
N GLN A 22 -5.17 22.70 -4.20
CA GLN A 22 -5.82 22.68 -2.88
C GLN A 22 -5.52 23.97 -2.14
N VAL A 23 -4.24 24.38 -2.09
CA VAL A 23 -3.79 25.64 -1.49
C VAL A 23 -4.42 26.85 -2.19
N ALA A 24 -4.48 26.85 -3.52
CA ALA A 24 -5.17 27.87 -4.31
C ALA A 24 -6.64 28.07 -3.89
N LYS A 25 -7.38 26.97 -3.71
CA LYS A 25 -8.77 27.01 -3.25
C LYS A 25 -8.91 27.45 -1.80
N HIS A 26 -8.00 27.05 -0.92
CA HIS A 26 -8.04 27.41 0.50
C HIS A 26 -7.72 28.90 0.73
N LEU A 27 -6.71 29.43 0.03
CA LEU A 27 -6.32 30.85 0.11
C LEU A 27 -7.15 31.79 -0.79
N ASN A 28 -8.05 31.25 -1.63
CA ASN A 28 -8.77 31.97 -2.67
C ASN A 28 -7.83 32.75 -3.64
N LEU A 29 -6.79 32.06 -4.13
CA LEU A 29 -5.76 32.56 -5.05
C LEU A 29 -5.69 31.72 -6.33
N ASP A 30 -5.11 32.27 -7.40
CA ASP A 30 -4.77 31.47 -8.59
C ASP A 30 -3.71 30.40 -8.28
N THR A 31 -3.77 29.27 -8.99
CA THR A 31 -2.83 28.16 -8.82
C THR A 31 -1.38 28.54 -9.13
N ILE A 32 -1.15 29.58 -9.93
CA ILE A 32 0.19 30.13 -10.19
C ILE A 32 0.77 30.77 -8.92
N PHE A 33 0.00 31.61 -8.21
CA PHE A 33 0.43 32.22 -6.94
C PHE A 33 0.60 31.16 -5.84
N ALA A 34 -0.32 30.20 -5.73
CA ALA A 34 -0.18 29.08 -4.80
C ALA A 34 1.10 28.25 -5.06
N SER A 35 1.43 27.99 -6.34
CA SER A 35 2.67 27.31 -6.72
C SER A 35 3.92 28.13 -6.40
N ALA A 36 3.86 29.46 -6.51
CA ALA A 36 4.96 30.35 -6.15
C ALA A 36 5.21 30.36 -4.63
N ILE A 37 4.17 30.48 -3.81
CA ILE A 37 4.25 30.41 -2.34
C ILE A 37 4.85 29.07 -1.90
N LEU A 38 4.34 27.95 -2.42
CA LEU A 38 4.83 26.62 -2.12
C LEU A 38 6.30 26.44 -2.56
N SER A 39 6.68 26.96 -3.73
CA SER A 39 8.08 26.93 -4.20
C SER A 39 9.01 27.76 -3.31
N GLU A 40 8.56 28.90 -2.80
CA GLU A 40 9.33 29.71 -1.84
C GLU A 40 9.54 28.96 -0.51
N MET A 41 8.50 28.31 0.01
CA MET A 41 8.58 27.52 1.25
C MET A 41 9.50 26.29 1.10
N VAL A 42 9.59 25.69 -0.09
CA VAL A 42 10.59 24.65 -0.42
C VAL A 42 12.00 25.23 -0.52
N ALA A 43 12.17 26.40 -1.14
CA ALA A 43 13.48 27.08 -1.19
C ALA A 43 13.99 27.47 0.21
N ARG A 44 13.08 27.84 1.11
CA ARG A 44 13.33 28.05 2.56
C ARG A 44 13.53 26.76 3.36
N LYS A 45 13.44 25.58 2.74
CA LYS A 45 13.52 24.22 3.35
C LYS A 45 12.41 23.89 4.37
N ILE A 46 11.35 24.71 4.46
CA ILE A 46 10.20 24.49 5.34
C ILE A 46 9.36 23.31 4.82
N LEU A 47 9.17 23.25 3.50
CA LEU A 47 8.47 22.16 2.82
C LEU A 47 9.44 21.33 1.97
N LYS A 48 9.05 20.08 1.72
CA LYS A 48 9.63 19.22 0.68
C LYS A 48 8.64 19.07 -0.48
N ILE A 49 9.16 18.69 -1.65
CA ILE A 49 8.40 18.50 -2.89
C ILE A 49 8.74 17.13 -3.49
N THR A 50 7.74 16.43 -4.04
CA THR A 50 7.94 15.13 -4.73
C THR A 50 8.42 15.32 -6.17
N LYS A 51 9.18 14.35 -6.69
CA LYS A 51 9.55 14.27 -8.11
C LYS A 51 8.42 13.70 -8.95
N ALA A 52 7.74 12.67 -8.46
CA ALA A 52 6.51 12.16 -9.04
C ALA A 52 5.34 13.15 -8.84
N SER A 53 4.32 13.04 -9.69
CA SER A 53 3.22 14.01 -9.75
C SER A 53 1.86 13.34 -9.86
N ILE A 54 0.88 13.80 -9.07
CA ILE A 54 -0.50 13.36 -9.14
C ILE A 54 -1.23 14.27 -10.14
N GLY A 55 -1.70 13.70 -11.25
CA GLY A 55 -2.38 14.47 -12.31
C GLY A 55 -1.50 15.55 -12.96
N GLY A 56 -0.18 15.36 -12.98
CA GLY A 56 0.78 16.35 -13.50
C GLY A 56 1.16 17.47 -12.53
N SER A 57 0.68 17.45 -11.28
CA SER A 57 1.10 18.36 -10.21
C SER A 57 1.90 17.61 -9.13
N PRO A 58 3.08 18.08 -8.70
CA PRO A 58 3.83 17.48 -7.59
C PRO A 58 3.10 17.70 -6.25
N LEU A 59 3.33 16.80 -5.28
CA LEU A 59 2.92 17.00 -3.90
C LEU A 59 3.95 17.83 -3.15
N TYR A 60 3.46 18.69 -2.26
CA TYR A 60 4.24 19.42 -1.27
C TYR A 60 3.89 18.88 0.12
N TYR A 61 4.88 18.72 1.00
CA TYR A 61 4.70 18.09 2.30
C TYR A 61 5.62 18.65 3.37
N LEU A 62 5.15 18.66 4.62
CA LEU A 62 6.00 18.94 5.79
C LEU A 62 6.94 17.74 6.02
N PRO A 63 8.22 17.95 6.42
CA PRO A 63 9.19 16.87 6.60
C PRO A 63 8.73 15.75 7.56
N GLU A 64 8.08 16.09 8.67
CA GLU A 64 7.53 15.13 9.64
C GLU A 64 6.37 14.29 9.06
N GLN A 65 5.61 14.88 8.14
CA GLN A 65 4.48 14.23 7.46
C GLN A 65 4.91 13.36 6.26
N ALA A 66 6.18 12.95 6.19
CA ALA A 66 6.69 12.10 5.11
C ALA A 66 5.86 10.81 4.92
N HIS A 67 5.29 10.26 6.00
CA HIS A 67 4.41 9.09 5.95
C HIS A 67 3.06 9.37 5.24
N LEU A 68 2.48 10.56 5.40
CA LEU A 68 1.26 10.98 4.68
C LEU A 68 1.54 11.28 3.20
N MET A 69 2.74 11.78 2.89
CA MET A 69 3.22 11.91 1.50
C MET A 69 3.36 10.53 0.86
N ASP A 70 4.08 9.61 1.54
CA ASP A 70 4.33 8.24 1.08
C ASP A 70 3.02 7.50 0.78
N GLN A 71 2.07 7.50 1.71
CA GLN A 71 0.76 6.90 1.50
C GLN A 71 0.04 7.54 0.30
N ARG A 72 -0.12 8.87 0.28
CA ARG A 72 -0.89 9.56 -0.75
C ARG A 72 -0.29 9.42 -2.16
N LEU A 73 1.04 9.41 -2.26
CA LEU A 73 1.74 9.20 -3.51
C LEU A 73 1.67 7.72 -3.93
N GLY A 74 1.84 6.78 -2.99
CA GLY A 74 1.75 5.33 -3.21
C GLY A 74 0.36 4.86 -3.64
N GLU A 75 -0.70 5.46 -3.08
CA GLU A 75 -2.09 5.27 -3.52
C GLU A 75 -2.31 5.69 -4.99
N SER A 76 -1.56 6.69 -5.47
CA SER A 76 -1.63 7.19 -6.85
C SER A 76 -0.84 6.37 -7.88
N LEU A 77 0.04 5.47 -7.44
CA LEU A 77 0.86 4.65 -8.34
C LEU A 77 0.04 3.66 -9.17
N GLY A 78 0.50 3.40 -10.39
CA GLY A 78 -0.11 2.48 -11.33
C GLY A 78 0.78 1.30 -11.72
N GLY A 79 0.16 0.17 -12.08
CA GLY A 79 0.83 -0.96 -12.72
C GLY A 79 2.06 -1.48 -11.95
N ARG A 80 3.19 -1.64 -12.66
CA ARG A 80 4.41 -2.22 -12.10
C ARG A 80 5.07 -1.36 -11.03
N GLU A 81 4.89 -0.04 -11.08
CA GLU A 81 5.46 0.87 -10.08
C GLU A 81 4.77 0.67 -8.73
N LYS A 82 3.44 0.53 -8.74
CA LYS A 82 2.67 0.15 -7.55
C LYS A 82 3.12 -1.20 -6.98
N GLN A 83 3.28 -2.21 -7.83
CA GLN A 83 3.75 -3.54 -7.38
C GLN A 83 5.17 -3.51 -6.79
N ALA A 84 6.05 -2.66 -7.31
CA ALA A 84 7.40 -2.48 -6.77
C ALA A 84 7.42 -1.65 -5.47
N TYR A 85 6.48 -0.70 -5.32
CA TYR A 85 6.27 0.05 -4.08
C TYR A 85 5.68 -0.84 -2.97
N GLU A 86 4.67 -1.65 -3.29
CA GLU A 86 4.09 -2.65 -2.38
C GLU A 86 5.19 -3.61 -1.89
N LEU A 87 5.96 -4.21 -2.80
CA LEU A 87 7.12 -5.06 -2.47
C LEU A 87 8.15 -4.37 -1.56
N LEU A 88 8.51 -3.11 -1.86
CA LEU A 88 9.50 -2.35 -1.09
C LEU A 88 8.96 -1.94 0.29
N LYS A 89 7.66 -1.66 0.39
CA LYS A 89 6.97 -1.29 1.63
C LYS A 89 6.78 -2.49 2.56
N GLU A 90 6.54 -3.67 2.01
CA GLU A 90 6.47 -4.94 2.75
C GLU A 90 7.86 -5.43 3.16
N SER A 91 8.85 -5.38 2.27
CA SER A 91 10.20 -5.90 2.54
C SER A 91 11.10 -4.94 3.32
N LEU A 92 10.76 -3.65 3.35
CA LEU A 92 11.55 -2.51 3.87
C LEU A 92 12.90 -2.25 3.17
N VAL A 93 13.65 -3.29 2.84
CA VAL A 93 14.85 -3.27 2.01
C VAL A 93 14.84 -4.44 1.03
N VAL A 94 15.20 -4.21 -0.23
CA VAL A 94 15.38 -5.29 -1.24
C VAL A 94 16.73 -5.21 -1.94
N ARG A 95 17.35 -6.38 -2.18
CA ARG A 95 18.63 -6.53 -2.89
C ARG A 95 18.39 -6.56 -4.40
N GLU A 96 18.99 -5.66 -5.17
CA GLU A 96 18.71 -5.53 -6.61
C GLU A 96 19.02 -6.81 -7.40
N LYS A 97 20.06 -7.57 -7.00
CA LYS A 97 20.40 -8.86 -7.61
C LYS A 97 19.29 -9.93 -7.45
N ASN A 98 18.44 -9.80 -6.43
CA ASN A 98 17.34 -10.73 -6.15
C ASN A 98 16.02 -10.29 -6.84
N LEU A 99 15.99 -9.12 -7.51
CA LEU A 99 14.80 -8.58 -8.14
C LEU A 99 14.65 -9.04 -9.60
N GLU A 100 13.42 -9.36 -9.98
CA GLU A 100 13.01 -9.66 -11.36
C GLU A 100 13.39 -8.51 -12.33
N PRO A 101 13.64 -8.78 -13.62
CA PRO A 101 13.99 -7.75 -14.59
C PRO A 101 12.98 -6.59 -14.67
N TRP A 102 11.70 -6.87 -14.44
CA TRP A 102 10.66 -5.84 -14.39
C TRP A 102 10.64 -5.05 -13.07
N GLN A 103 10.94 -5.70 -11.94
CA GLN A 103 11.07 -5.05 -10.62
C GLN A 103 12.28 -4.12 -10.62
N ARG A 104 13.42 -4.55 -11.19
CA ARG A 104 14.64 -3.72 -11.34
C ARG A 104 14.44 -2.47 -12.20
N VAL A 105 13.47 -2.46 -13.10
CA VAL A 105 13.08 -1.25 -13.85
C VAL A 105 12.12 -0.40 -13.03
N ALA A 106 11.08 -1.00 -12.44
CA ALA A 106 10.06 -0.28 -11.68
C ALA A 106 10.60 0.38 -10.39
N ILE A 107 11.46 -0.30 -9.62
CA ILE A 107 12.03 0.26 -8.39
C ILE A 107 12.90 1.50 -8.66
N LYS A 108 13.45 1.63 -9.88
CA LYS A 108 14.29 2.75 -10.31
C LYS A 108 13.50 4.01 -10.64
N SER A 109 12.17 3.96 -10.81
CA SER A 109 11.32 5.16 -10.91
C SER A 109 10.71 5.60 -9.58
N LEU A 110 10.82 4.78 -8.52
CA LEU A 110 10.28 5.08 -7.17
C LEU A 110 11.13 6.08 -6.37
N TYR A 111 11.65 7.14 -7.01
CA TYR A 111 12.62 8.07 -6.40
C TYR A 111 12.17 8.75 -5.10
N ASP A 112 10.87 8.93 -4.90
CA ASP A 112 10.29 9.56 -3.71
C ASP A 112 10.07 8.55 -2.56
N PHE A 113 10.10 7.25 -2.86
CA PHE A 113 9.88 6.14 -1.91
C PHE A 113 11.15 5.33 -1.62
N ALA A 114 12.15 5.34 -2.50
CA ALA A 114 13.27 4.41 -2.48
C ALA A 114 14.63 5.11 -2.54
N THR A 115 15.48 4.83 -1.54
CA THR A 115 16.89 5.23 -1.52
C THR A 115 17.76 4.04 -1.93
N ARG A 116 18.61 4.24 -2.94
CA ARG A 116 19.59 3.23 -3.37
C ARG A 116 20.82 3.27 -2.47
N ILE A 117 21.23 2.11 -1.96
CA ILE A 117 22.39 1.90 -1.11
C ILE A 117 23.35 0.95 -1.84
N GLU A 118 24.66 1.26 -1.83
CA GLU A 118 25.71 0.33 -2.24
C GLU A 118 26.39 -0.27 -1.02
N VAL A 119 26.61 -1.58 -1.03
CA VAL A 119 27.24 -2.34 0.05
C VAL A 119 28.40 -3.11 -0.56
N ASN A 120 29.60 -2.93 -0.03
CA ASN A 120 30.79 -3.66 -0.47
C ASN A 120 31.08 -4.77 0.54
N ASP A 121 30.91 -6.01 0.12
CA ASP A 121 31.29 -7.20 0.90
C ASP A 121 32.41 -7.95 0.17
N ASN A 122 33.56 -8.08 0.82
CA ASN A 122 34.74 -8.81 0.34
C ASN A 122 35.15 -8.50 -1.13
N GLY A 123 34.92 -7.26 -1.58
CA GLY A 123 35.24 -6.79 -2.95
C GLY A 123 34.09 -6.93 -3.96
N ASN A 124 32.97 -7.56 -3.59
CA ASN A 124 31.73 -7.55 -4.35
C ASN A 124 30.88 -6.34 -3.95
N VAL A 125 30.60 -5.45 -4.90
CA VAL A 125 29.60 -4.40 -4.71
C VAL A 125 28.21 -4.97 -5.00
N ASP A 126 27.36 -4.94 -3.97
CA ASP A 126 25.94 -5.19 -4.02
C ASP A 126 25.15 -3.87 -4.00
N VAL A 127 23.95 -3.92 -4.56
CA VAL A 127 23.01 -2.80 -4.58
C VAL A 127 21.76 -3.22 -3.83
N PHE A 128 21.35 -2.38 -2.88
CA PHE A 128 20.10 -2.51 -2.14
C PHE A 128 19.24 -1.27 -2.35
N TRP A 129 17.93 -1.42 -2.19
CA TRP A 129 16.95 -0.35 -2.25
C TRP A 129 16.19 -0.34 -0.92
N LYS A 130 16.32 0.75 -0.16
CA LYS A 130 15.70 0.99 1.15
C LYS A 130 14.46 1.85 0.99
N HIS A 131 13.36 1.51 1.65
CA HIS A 131 12.19 2.38 1.74
C HIS A 131 12.52 3.67 2.51
N ASN A 132 12.05 4.83 2.05
CA ASN A 132 12.48 6.14 2.56
C ASN A 132 12.01 6.43 4.00
N LEU A 133 11.01 5.71 4.50
CA LEU A 133 10.55 5.78 5.89
C LEU A 133 11.39 4.92 6.87
N VAL A 134 12.36 4.14 6.39
CA VAL A 134 13.17 3.21 7.20
C VAL A 134 14.48 3.88 7.61
N SER A 135 14.88 3.74 8.88
CA SER A 135 16.14 4.31 9.36
C SER A 135 17.36 3.57 8.79
N ASP A 136 18.51 4.24 8.70
CA ASP A 136 19.73 3.60 8.18
C ASP A 136 20.25 2.49 9.11
N GLN A 137 19.92 2.56 10.41
CA GLN A 137 20.20 1.49 11.38
C GLN A 137 19.32 0.26 11.11
N GLN A 138 18.00 0.43 10.96
CA GLN A 138 17.07 -0.65 10.61
C GLN A 138 17.46 -1.31 9.28
N ALA A 139 17.77 -0.48 8.27
CA ALA A 139 18.19 -0.96 6.96
C ALA A 139 19.50 -1.76 7.02
N LYS A 140 20.47 -1.32 7.83
CA LYS A 140 21.72 -2.06 8.05
C LYS A 140 21.47 -3.45 8.64
N LEU A 141 20.61 -3.56 9.66
CA LEU A 141 20.25 -4.86 10.26
C LEU A 141 19.59 -5.80 9.24
N ILE A 142 18.64 -5.30 8.45
CA ILE A 142 17.96 -6.08 7.40
C ILE A 142 18.96 -6.52 6.31
N ILE A 143 19.89 -5.63 5.91
CA ILE A 143 20.96 -5.97 4.96
C ILE A 143 21.87 -7.07 5.51
N GLN A 144 22.21 -7.05 6.80
CA GLN A 144 22.99 -8.10 7.45
C GLN A 144 22.23 -9.44 7.47
N GLU A 145 20.94 -9.46 7.88
CA GLU A 145 20.10 -10.68 7.82
C GLU A 145 20.01 -11.23 6.39
N ILE A 146 19.92 -10.39 5.36
CA ILE A 146 19.88 -10.83 3.95
C ILE A 146 21.21 -11.47 3.52
N LEU A 147 22.37 -10.95 3.97
CA LEU A 147 23.68 -11.50 3.61
C LEU A 147 23.98 -12.80 4.39
N ASP A 148 23.71 -12.85 5.69
CA ASP A 148 23.97 -14.03 6.52
C ASP A 148 23.10 -15.25 6.14
N ASN A 149 21.85 -15.02 5.72
CA ASN A 149 20.96 -16.06 5.19
C ASN A 149 21.38 -16.59 3.80
N LEU A 150 22.19 -15.85 3.03
CA LEU A 150 22.77 -16.37 1.80
C LEU A 150 23.96 -17.30 2.11
N ASN A 151 24.84 -16.89 3.03
CA ASN A 151 26.03 -17.65 3.41
C ASN A 151 25.69 -19.02 4.04
N ASN A 152 24.64 -19.11 4.85
CA ASN A 152 24.20 -20.40 5.43
C ASN A 152 23.63 -21.39 4.38
N LYS A 153 23.29 -20.94 3.17
CA LYS A 153 22.57 -21.78 2.20
C LYS A 153 23.47 -22.80 1.47
N GLU A 154 24.79 -22.66 1.55
CA GLU A 154 25.76 -23.60 0.95
C GLU A 154 26.00 -24.88 1.78
N VAL A 155 25.60 -24.89 3.06
CA VAL A 155 25.82 -26.05 3.95
C VAL A 155 24.75 -27.13 3.77
N VAL A 156 23.50 -26.72 3.54
CA VAL A 156 22.32 -27.61 3.58
C VAL A 156 22.26 -28.61 2.42
N SER A 157 22.85 -28.27 1.27
CA SER A 157 22.87 -29.14 0.08
C SER A 157 23.62 -30.46 0.27
N ASN A 158 24.46 -30.58 1.30
CA ASN A 158 25.29 -31.76 1.53
C ASN A 158 24.68 -32.78 2.51
N ILE A 159 23.52 -32.50 3.11
CA ILE A 159 22.93 -33.34 4.18
C ILE A 159 21.71 -34.15 3.68
N LEU A 160 20.98 -33.65 2.68
CA LEU A 160 19.67 -34.17 2.25
C LEU A 160 19.70 -35.47 1.43
N THR A 161 20.76 -36.29 1.48
CA THR A 161 20.96 -37.44 0.57
C THR A 161 20.81 -38.82 1.24
N GLN A 162 20.64 -38.92 2.57
CA GLN A 162 20.72 -40.24 3.25
C GLN A 162 19.52 -40.65 4.15
N GLU A 163 18.68 -39.73 4.65
CA GLU A 163 17.74 -40.06 5.75
C GLU A 163 16.25 -39.78 5.44
N GLN A 164 15.72 -40.32 4.32
CA GLN A 164 14.26 -40.37 4.09
C GLN A 164 13.79 -41.72 3.52
N PHE A 165 13.78 -42.73 4.40
CA PHE A 165 12.92 -43.91 4.29
C PHE A 165 12.38 -44.23 5.69
N GLU A 166 11.10 -44.58 5.77
CA GLU A 166 10.35 -44.77 7.04
C GLU A 166 10.10 -43.47 7.84
N GLN A 167 8.95 -43.22 8.50
CA GLN A 167 7.66 -43.94 8.53
C GLN A 167 6.48 -42.93 8.65
N LYS A 168 5.24 -43.36 8.95
CA LYS A 168 3.99 -42.63 8.63
C LYS A 168 2.83 -42.98 9.58
N VAL A 169 1.78 -42.12 9.65
CA VAL A 169 0.35 -42.38 10.03
C VAL A 169 -0.11 -42.01 11.49
N VAL A 170 -1.29 -41.34 11.62
CA VAL A 170 -2.27 -41.28 12.77
C VAL A 170 -1.92 -40.37 14.01
N ASP A 171 -2.83 -39.62 14.68
CA ASP A 171 -4.29 -39.34 14.48
C ASP A 171 -4.79 -37.98 15.08
N GLU A 172 -6.11 -37.71 15.00
CA GLU A 172 -6.85 -36.46 15.38
C GLU A 172 -7.43 -36.37 16.84
N PRO A 173 -8.00 -35.20 17.29
CA PRO A 173 -8.25 -34.86 18.71
C PRO A 173 -9.72 -34.78 19.19
N PRO A 174 -9.94 -34.57 20.51
CA PRO A 174 -11.05 -33.76 21.07
C PRO A 174 -10.64 -32.88 22.31
N SER A 175 -11.43 -32.02 22.98
CA SER A 175 -12.58 -31.14 22.63
C SER A 175 -13.21 -30.46 23.88
N GLN A 176 -13.20 -29.11 23.96
CA GLN A 176 -14.21 -28.20 24.61
C GLN A 176 -14.43 -28.09 26.16
N LYS A 177 -15.13 -26.97 26.52
CA LYS A 177 -15.92 -26.59 27.74
C LYS A 177 -15.21 -25.74 28.83
N GLU A 178 -15.60 -24.47 29.07
CA GLU A 178 -16.76 -23.88 29.82
C GLU A 178 -16.50 -23.86 31.37
N ILE A 179 -16.86 -22.87 32.21
CA ILE A 179 -17.89 -21.80 32.13
C ILE A 179 -17.68 -20.61 33.16
N ILE A 180 -18.13 -19.38 32.81
CA ILE A 180 -18.68 -18.21 33.58
C ILE A 180 -18.25 -17.86 35.05
N GLU A 181 -17.93 -16.58 35.33
CA GLU A 181 -18.66 -15.71 36.31
C GLU A 181 -18.46 -14.18 36.10
N GLU A 182 -19.36 -13.34 36.67
CA GLU A 182 -19.50 -11.87 36.41
C GLU A 182 -19.32 -10.99 37.67
N VAL A 183 -18.87 -9.74 37.51
CA VAL A 183 -19.27 -8.57 38.35
C VAL A 183 -19.35 -7.30 37.48
N GLN A 184 -20.24 -6.34 37.82
CA GLN A 184 -20.54 -5.14 37.01
C GLN A 184 -20.44 -3.80 37.77
N ILE A 185 -20.14 -2.74 37.01
CA ILE A 185 -20.59 -1.32 37.16
C ILE A 185 -20.12 -0.49 38.39
N THR A 186 -19.50 0.67 38.11
CA THR A 186 -20.02 1.98 38.56
C THR A 186 -19.46 3.18 37.78
N LYS A 187 -20.26 4.25 37.66
CA LYS A 187 -19.96 5.60 37.14
C LYS A 187 -20.77 6.59 38.00
N PRO A 188 -20.35 7.85 38.24
CA PRO A 188 -20.65 8.97 37.32
C PRO A 188 -19.47 10.00 37.35
N GLU A 189 -19.51 11.31 37.05
CA GLU A 189 -20.51 12.18 36.40
C GLU A 189 -19.81 13.24 35.49
N LYS A 190 -19.88 14.53 35.89
CA LYS A 190 -19.41 15.77 35.23
C LYS A 190 -19.24 16.88 36.27
N LEU A 191 -18.45 17.91 35.94
CA LEU A 191 -18.54 19.26 36.52
C LEU A 191 -18.42 20.34 35.41
N VAL A 192 -18.83 21.57 35.74
CA VAL A 192 -19.01 22.72 34.82
C VAL A 192 -18.67 24.03 35.57
N ILE A 193 -18.02 24.99 34.91
CA ILE A 193 -17.90 26.45 35.21
C ILE A 193 -17.12 27.05 34.01
N GLN A 194 -17.69 27.90 33.16
CA GLN A 194 -17.98 29.35 33.24
C GLN A 194 -16.80 30.27 32.82
N GLU A 195 -17.12 31.50 32.40
CA GLU A 195 -16.30 32.33 31.48
C GLU A 195 -15.50 33.46 32.14
N GLY A 196 -14.34 33.77 31.55
CA GLY A 196 -13.94 35.16 31.24
C GLY A 196 -13.11 35.96 32.25
N VAL A 197 -11.95 36.46 31.78
CA VAL A 197 -11.43 37.85 31.93
C VAL A 197 -10.20 37.99 31.01
N VAL A 198 -9.96 39.19 30.49
CA VAL A 198 -8.80 39.56 29.65
C VAL A 198 -8.14 40.82 30.23
N PRO A 199 -6.79 40.89 30.28
CA PRO A 199 -6.03 42.14 30.26
C PRO A 199 -5.25 42.34 28.95
N ASP A 200 -4.96 43.60 28.60
CA ASP A 200 -4.19 44.00 27.40
C ASP A 200 -2.66 43.83 27.56
N PRO A 201 -1.88 43.82 26.47
CA PRO A 201 -0.42 43.60 26.47
C PRO A 201 0.42 44.88 26.37
N GLU A 202 1.63 44.89 26.95
CA GLU A 202 2.75 45.74 26.45
C GLU A 202 4.19 45.29 26.84
N ASP A 203 4.39 44.47 27.90
CA ASP A 203 5.73 44.14 28.46
C ASP A 203 6.31 42.73 28.13
N ILE A 204 6.14 42.19 26.91
CA ILE A 204 6.49 40.77 26.62
C ILE A 204 7.77 40.55 25.79
N GLU A 205 8.09 41.41 24.80
CA GLU A 205 9.04 41.07 23.70
C GLU A 205 10.52 40.80 24.07
N THR A 206 10.94 41.05 25.31
CA THR A 206 12.35 40.95 25.75
C THR A 206 12.67 39.78 26.67
N VAL A 207 11.70 39.04 27.21
CA VAL A 207 11.98 37.90 28.13
C VAL A 207 12.10 36.58 27.38
N GLU A 208 11.14 36.28 26.49
CA GLU A 208 11.03 34.99 25.77
C GLU A 208 12.30 34.61 24.98
N LYS A 209 13.07 35.61 24.51
CA LYS A 209 14.26 35.38 23.66
C LYS A 209 15.50 34.91 24.42
N GLU A 210 15.58 35.10 25.73
CA GLU A 210 16.67 34.57 26.54
C GLU A 210 16.29 33.18 27.08
N GLU A 211 15.03 33.01 27.52
CA GLU A 211 14.49 31.76 28.06
C GLU A 211 14.52 30.60 27.02
N ILE A 212 14.08 30.85 25.78
CA ILE A 212 14.14 29.86 24.68
C ILE A 212 15.59 29.44 24.33
N VAL A 213 16.57 30.32 24.52
CA VAL A 213 18.00 30.04 24.21
C VAL A 213 18.69 29.26 25.33
N GLU A 214 18.16 29.32 26.56
CA GLU A 214 18.58 28.44 27.66
C GLU A 214 17.93 27.05 27.52
N GLU A 215 16.61 27.00 27.24
CA GLU A 215 15.84 25.76 27.08
C GLU A 215 16.35 24.88 25.93
N LEU A 216 16.67 25.48 24.77
CA LEU A 216 17.25 24.75 23.62
C LEU A 216 18.63 24.13 23.92
N LYS A 217 19.41 24.67 24.87
CA LYS A 217 20.70 24.06 25.28
C LYS A 217 20.50 22.87 26.21
N LEU A 218 19.54 22.93 27.15
CA LEU A 218 19.20 21.78 27.98
C LEU A 218 18.77 20.61 27.09
N ILE A 219 17.91 20.86 26.10
CA ILE A 219 17.47 19.83 25.15
C ILE A 219 18.65 19.23 24.37
N GLU A 220 19.62 20.05 23.93
CA GLU A 220 20.79 19.56 23.17
C GLU A 220 21.78 18.75 24.06
N GLU A 221 21.87 19.03 25.36
CA GLU A 221 22.66 18.23 26.32
C GLU A 221 21.93 16.95 26.79
N GLU A 222 20.62 16.99 27.03
CA GLU A 222 19.80 15.81 27.40
C GLU A 222 19.73 14.78 26.25
N THR A 223 19.59 15.24 25.01
CA THR A 223 19.53 14.38 23.81
C THR A 223 20.80 13.53 23.59
N ILE A 224 21.91 13.86 24.27
CA ILE A 224 23.18 13.14 24.19
C ILE A 224 23.31 12.02 25.25
N GLN A 225 22.41 11.95 26.25
CA GLN A 225 22.57 11.02 27.40
C GLN A 225 21.46 9.97 27.59
N GLU A 226 20.26 10.15 27.04
CA GLU A 226 19.20 9.13 27.17
C GLU A 226 19.44 7.91 26.23
N GLY A 227 19.38 6.71 26.81
CA GLY A 227 19.93 5.50 26.21
C GLY A 227 18.96 4.67 25.34
N ILE A 228 19.53 3.70 24.64
CA ILE A 228 18.79 2.68 23.87
C ILE A 228 17.90 1.86 24.81
N ASN A 229 16.59 2.07 24.76
CA ASN A 229 15.63 1.10 25.26
C ASN A 229 15.38 0.02 24.20
N SER A 230 15.77 -1.21 24.52
CA SER A 230 15.45 -2.40 23.71
C SER A 230 13.94 -2.65 23.70
N PRO A 231 13.36 -3.19 22.60
CA PRO A 231 12.00 -3.72 22.62
C PRO A 231 11.84 -4.81 23.68
N SER A 232 10.66 -4.90 24.29
CA SER A 232 10.36 -5.95 25.27
C SER A 232 10.27 -7.34 24.60
N GLU A 233 10.49 -8.38 25.40
CA GLU A 233 10.36 -9.77 24.92
C GLU A 233 8.92 -10.09 24.45
N GLU A 234 7.92 -9.35 24.94
CA GLU A 234 6.50 -9.52 24.58
C GLU A 234 6.19 -8.92 23.20
N GLU A 235 6.70 -7.72 22.89
CA GLU A 235 6.59 -7.11 21.55
C GLU A 235 7.31 -7.95 20.49
N ILE A 236 8.50 -8.47 20.82
CA ILE A 236 9.26 -9.39 19.94
C ILE A 236 8.44 -10.67 19.66
N LYS A 237 7.72 -11.19 20.65
CA LYS A 237 6.92 -12.39 20.56
C LYS A 237 5.65 -12.21 19.71
N GLU A 238 4.97 -11.07 19.82
CA GLU A 238 3.79 -10.77 18.99
C GLU A 238 4.17 -10.71 17.50
N VAL A 239 5.28 -10.05 17.17
CA VAL A 239 5.84 -10.01 15.80
C VAL A 239 6.21 -11.41 15.29
N LEU A 240 6.76 -12.28 16.15
CA LEU A 240 7.14 -13.65 15.77
C LEU A 240 5.94 -14.56 15.50
N ASP A 241 4.82 -14.42 16.21
CA ASP A 241 3.61 -15.22 15.95
C ASP A 241 2.86 -14.75 14.70
N VAL A 242 2.93 -13.45 14.34
CA VAL A 242 2.52 -12.95 13.03
C VAL A 242 3.38 -13.56 11.90
N ARG A 243 4.71 -13.63 12.08
CA ARG A 243 5.66 -14.25 11.10
C ARG A 243 5.30 -15.70 10.78
N LYS A 244 4.95 -16.51 11.79
CA LYS A 244 4.55 -17.93 11.61
C LYS A 244 3.27 -18.08 10.80
N ASN A 245 2.25 -17.28 11.10
CA ASN A 245 0.97 -17.32 10.40
C ASN A 245 1.13 -16.93 8.92
N TYR A 246 2.04 -15.99 8.62
CA TYR A 246 2.36 -15.59 7.25
C TYR A 246 3.07 -16.71 6.46
N GLN A 247 4.02 -17.43 7.05
CA GLN A 247 4.69 -18.57 6.39
C GLN A 247 3.71 -19.70 6.03
N ALA A 248 2.78 -20.04 6.93
CA ALA A 248 1.74 -21.05 6.66
C ALA A 248 0.76 -20.67 5.53
N VAL A 249 0.67 -19.38 5.19
CA VAL A 249 -0.08 -18.88 4.02
C VAL A 249 0.78 -18.88 2.75
N GLN A 250 2.06 -18.47 2.85
CA GLN A 250 3.02 -18.48 1.75
C GLN A 250 3.23 -19.91 1.19
N GLU A 251 3.56 -20.88 2.05
CA GLU A 251 3.82 -22.28 1.64
C GLU A 251 2.59 -22.93 0.98
N LYS A 252 1.38 -22.47 1.33
CA LYS A 252 0.10 -22.89 0.75
C LYS A 252 -0.22 -22.21 -0.60
N LEU A 253 0.52 -21.16 -0.96
CA LEU A 253 0.44 -20.44 -2.23
C LEU A 253 1.57 -20.82 -3.21
N GLU A 254 2.79 -21.10 -2.72
CA GLU A 254 3.94 -21.46 -3.56
C GLU A 254 3.76 -22.76 -4.36
N VAL A 255 2.92 -23.68 -3.86
CA VAL A 255 2.48 -24.90 -4.56
C VAL A 255 1.64 -24.59 -5.82
N MET A 256 1.21 -23.34 -6.04
CA MET A 256 0.55 -22.87 -7.26
C MET A 256 1.42 -21.92 -8.11
N SER A 257 2.73 -22.14 -8.10
CA SER A 257 3.65 -21.54 -9.09
C SER A 257 3.28 -21.97 -10.52
N PHE A 258 3.01 -20.99 -11.39
CA PHE A 258 2.47 -21.20 -12.73
C PHE A 258 3.57 -21.52 -13.75
N ASP A 259 4.03 -22.77 -13.78
CA ASP A 259 4.59 -23.33 -15.01
C ASP A 259 4.10 -24.78 -15.23
N LYS A 260 3.72 -25.11 -16.47
CA LYS A 260 3.03 -26.34 -16.91
C LYS A 260 1.58 -26.58 -16.41
N LEU A 261 0.87 -25.58 -15.85
CA LEU A 261 -0.59 -25.64 -15.87
C LEU A 261 -1.07 -25.54 -17.33
N LYS A 262 -1.72 -26.60 -17.84
CA LYS A 262 -2.40 -26.55 -19.15
C LYS A 262 -3.37 -25.38 -19.15
N LYS A 263 -3.33 -24.54 -20.20
CA LYS A 263 -4.33 -23.50 -20.40
C LYS A 263 -5.74 -24.10 -20.29
N PRO A 264 -6.72 -23.36 -19.73
CA PRO A 264 -8.10 -23.81 -19.72
C PRO A 264 -8.53 -24.15 -21.15
N ASP A 265 -8.91 -25.40 -21.40
CA ASP A 265 -9.48 -25.81 -22.68
C ASP A 265 -10.95 -26.16 -22.45
N GLY A 266 -11.82 -25.60 -23.29
CA GLY A 266 -13.26 -25.55 -23.04
C GLY A 266 -13.96 -24.48 -23.87
N LYS A 267 -15.24 -24.72 -24.20
CA LYS A 267 -15.97 -23.87 -25.16
C LYS A 267 -16.15 -22.43 -24.64
N PHE A 268 -16.50 -22.29 -23.37
CA PHE A 268 -16.76 -20.99 -22.75
C PHE A 268 -15.49 -20.13 -22.62
N TYR A 269 -14.35 -20.73 -22.25
CA TYR A 269 -13.06 -20.02 -22.19
C TYR A 269 -12.63 -19.52 -23.58
N ASN A 270 -12.80 -20.34 -24.62
CA ASN A 270 -12.53 -19.93 -25.99
C ASN A 270 -13.47 -18.82 -26.49
N GLN A 271 -14.74 -18.77 -26.04
CA GLN A 271 -15.63 -17.61 -26.28
C GLN A 271 -15.11 -16.34 -25.59
N ILE A 272 -14.67 -16.43 -24.34
CA ILE A 272 -14.12 -15.28 -23.58
C ILE A 272 -12.86 -14.72 -24.28
N LEU A 273 -11.89 -15.57 -24.60
CA LEU A 273 -10.67 -15.14 -25.30
C LEU A 273 -10.97 -14.52 -26.66
N LYS A 274 -11.93 -15.09 -27.41
CA LYS A 274 -12.38 -14.49 -28.67
C LYS A 274 -13.00 -13.11 -28.43
N PHE A 275 -13.93 -12.97 -27.50
CA PHE A 275 -14.59 -11.69 -27.21
C PHE A 275 -13.56 -10.61 -26.82
N LEU A 276 -12.61 -10.93 -25.95
CA LEU A 276 -11.55 -10.01 -25.53
C LEU A 276 -10.67 -9.60 -26.71
N LYS A 277 -10.25 -10.55 -27.55
CA LYS A 277 -9.46 -10.29 -28.76
C LYS A 277 -10.21 -9.41 -29.78
N ASP A 278 -11.47 -9.73 -30.06
CA ASP A 278 -12.31 -8.99 -31.01
C ASP A 278 -12.57 -7.54 -30.54
N ASN A 279 -12.60 -7.30 -29.22
CA ASN A 279 -12.70 -5.96 -28.60
C ASN A 279 -11.33 -5.30 -28.32
N LYS A 280 -10.22 -5.85 -28.84
CA LYS A 280 -8.84 -5.33 -28.65
C LYS A 280 -8.44 -5.16 -27.17
N ALA A 281 -8.86 -6.08 -26.31
CA ALA A 281 -8.49 -6.13 -24.90
C ALA A 281 -7.21 -6.95 -24.71
N ASP A 282 -6.15 -6.33 -24.19
CA ASP A 282 -4.90 -7.01 -23.86
C ASP A 282 -5.04 -7.68 -22.49
N VAL A 283 -4.89 -9.00 -22.40
CA VAL A 283 -4.98 -9.74 -21.13
C VAL A 283 -3.65 -9.64 -20.38
N LEU A 284 -3.71 -9.16 -19.14
CA LEU A 284 -2.56 -9.00 -18.25
C LEU A 284 -2.45 -10.11 -17.20
N HIS A 285 -3.58 -10.67 -16.79
CA HIS A 285 -3.69 -11.73 -15.78
C HIS A 285 -4.95 -12.56 -16.05
N GLU A 286 -4.88 -13.87 -15.81
CA GLU A 286 -6.00 -14.81 -15.90
C GLU A 286 -6.03 -15.75 -14.68
N GLU A 287 -7.22 -16.02 -14.15
CA GLU A 287 -7.46 -16.80 -12.93
C GLU A 287 -8.69 -17.71 -13.13
N MET A 288 -8.53 -19.02 -12.93
CA MET A 288 -9.64 -19.98 -13.02
C MET A 288 -10.31 -20.18 -11.66
N ILE A 289 -11.35 -19.40 -11.37
CA ILE A 289 -12.17 -19.55 -10.15
C ILE A 289 -12.93 -20.90 -10.15
N ARG A 290 -13.42 -21.35 -11.31
CA ARG A 290 -14.11 -22.63 -11.46
C ARG A 290 -14.03 -23.16 -12.88
N LYS A 291 -13.49 -24.38 -13.05
CA LYS A 291 -13.33 -25.05 -14.36
C LYS A 291 -14.59 -24.96 -15.25
N GLU A 292 -14.40 -24.42 -16.45
CA GLU A 292 -15.43 -24.11 -17.46
C GLU A 292 -16.63 -23.25 -17.01
N LYS A 293 -16.59 -22.65 -15.81
CA LYS A 293 -17.74 -21.94 -15.23
C LYS A 293 -17.44 -20.54 -14.74
N GLU A 294 -16.32 -20.29 -14.06
CA GLU A 294 -15.99 -18.95 -13.56
C GLU A 294 -14.50 -18.65 -13.78
N PHE A 295 -14.23 -17.52 -14.44
CA PHE A 295 -12.89 -17.05 -14.75
C PHE A 295 -12.80 -15.55 -14.45
N ASN A 296 -11.67 -15.13 -13.90
CA ASN A 296 -11.34 -13.74 -13.62
C ASN A 296 -10.18 -13.32 -14.54
N PHE A 297 -10.20 -12.09 -15.05
CA PHE A 297 -9.09 -11.51 -15.81
C PHE A 297 -8.87 -10.04 -15.42
N ILE A 298 -7.65 -9.57 -15.60
CA ILE A 298 -7.34 -8.14 -15.67
C ILE A 298 -6.94 -7.83 -17.11
N VAL A 299 -7.61 -6.85 -17.73
CA VAL A 299 -7.38 -6.50 -19.14
C VAL A 299 -7.23 -5.00 -19.34
N ASP A 300 -6.42 -4.61 -20.33
CA ASP A 300 -6.35 -3.23 -20.81
C ASP A 300 -7.14 -3.09 -22.13
N LEU A 301 -8.22 -2.32 -22.12
CA LEU A 301 -8.98 -2.00 -23.35
C LEU A 301 -8.25 -0.94 -24.16
N ASN A 302 -7.86 -1.24 -25.40
CA ASN A 302 -7.23 -0.27 -26.29
C ASN A 302 -8.27 0.68 -26.92
N THR A 303 -8.45 1.86 -26.33
CA THR A 303 -9.38 2.90 -26.83
C THR A 303 -8.66 4.01 -27.60
N ALA A 304 -9.41 4.86 -28.30
CA ALA A 304 -8.87 6.03 -29.01
C ALA A 304 -8.21 7.08 -28.08
N PHE A 305 -8.51 7.05 -26.78
CA PHE A 305 -7.95 7.96 -25.77
C PHE A 305 -6.87 7.28 -24.89
N GLY A 306 -6.43 6.07 -25.24
CA GLY A 306 -5.45 5.29 -24.48
C GLY A 306 -6.00 3.97 -23.94
N LYS A 307 -5.22 3.32 -23.08
CA LYS A 307 -5.57 2.03 -22.46
C LYS A 307 -6.42 2.23 -21.21
N LEU A 308 -7.58 1.59 -21.13
CA LEU A 308 -8.45 1.60 -19.95
C LEU A 308 -8.45 0.23 -19.27
N ARG A 309 -7.84 0.12 -18.08
CA ARG A 309 -7.78 -1.12 -17.31
C ARG A 309 -9.13 -1.48 -16.71
N HIS A 310 -9.53 -2.73 -16.89
CA HIS A 310 -10.80 -3.27 -16.40
C HIS A 310 -10.58 -4.63 -15.72
N PHE A 311 -11.41 -4.90 -14.71
CA PHE A 311 -11.60 -6.25 -14.17
C PHE A 311 -12.68 -6.95 -14.98
N VAL A 312 -12.38 -8.14 -15.49
CA VAL A 312 -13.33 -8.96 -16.24
C VAL A 312 -13.68 -10.17 -15.39
N LYS A 313 -14.95 -10.30 -15.02
CA LYS A 313 -15.47 -11.52 -14.40
C LYS A 313 -16.34 -12.25 -15.43
N ALA A 314 -15.97 -13.47 -15.78
CA ALA A 314 -16.70 -14.28 -16.74
C ALA A 314 -17.43 -15.43 -16.03
N LYS A 315 -18.76 -15.52 -16.21
CA LYS A 315 -19.64 -16.44 -15.48
C LYS A 315 -20.53 -17.27 -16.40
N GLY A 316 -20.17 -18.54 -16.54
CA GLY A 316 -20.86 -19.56 -17.32
C GLY A 316 -22.07 -20.11 -16.58
N LYS A 317 -23.20 -19.39 -16.67
CA LYS A 317 -24.43 -19.66 -15.92
C LYS A 317 -25.65 -19.34 -16.78
N ALA A 318 -26.58 -20.29 -16.91
CA ALA A 318 -27.70 -20.20 -17.84
C ALA A 318 -28.63 -18.97 -17.63
N SER A 319 -28.68 -18.44 -16.41
CA SER A 319 -29.21 -17.09 -16.17
C SER A 319 -28.50 -16.41 -14.99
N ILE A 320 -28.31 -15.09 -15.13
CA ILE A 320 -27.52 -14.23 -14.24
C ILE A 320 -28.46 -13.34 -13.43
N ASN A 321 -28.25 -13.27 -12.12
CA ASN A 321 -29.12 -12.58 -11.17
C ASN A 321 -28.41 -11.40 -10.45
N GLU A 322 -29.16 -10.67 -9.63
CA GLU A 322 -28.68 -9.50 -8.88
C GLU A 322 -27.52 -9.86 -7.93
N SER A 323 -27.49 -11.08 -7.38
CA SER A 323 -26.40 -11.54 -6.52
C SER A 323 -25.11 -11.81 -7.29
N ASP A 324 -25.19 -12.38 -8.50
CA ASP A 324 -24.02 -12.53 -9.38
C ASP A 324 -23.42 -11.16 -9.76
N VAL A 325 -24.28 -10.18 -10.05
CA VAL A 325 -23.89 -8.80 -10.38
C VAL A 325 -23.24 -8.10 -9.19
N ASN A 326 -23.86 -8.18 -8.00
CA ASN A 326 -23.31 -7.58 -6.78
C ASN A 326 -21.95 -8.18 -6.39
N ALA A 327 -21.74 -9.49 -6.58
CA ALA A 327 -20.44 -10.12 -6.36
C ALA A 327 -19.36 -9.60 -7.32
N ALA A 328 -19.65 -9.58 -8.63
CA ALA A 328 -18.72 -9.05 -9.63
C ALA A 328 -18.40 -7.55 -9.41
N PHE A 329 -19.39 -6.76 -9.00
CA PHE A 329 -19.22 -5.35 -8.65
C PHE A 329 -18.36 -5.16 -7.39
N GLY A 330 -18.60 -5.96 -6.35
CA GLY A 330 -17.82 -5.94 -5.11
C GLY A 330 -16.34 -6.25 -5.34
N GLU A 331 -16.05 -7.33 -6.08
CA GLU A 331 -14.68 -7.73 -6.45
C GLU A 331 -13.98 -6.66 -7.28
N GLY A 332 -14.68 -6.02 -8.22
CA GLY A 332 -14.14 -4.90 -9.01
C GLY A 332 -13.88 -3.65 -8.18
N LYS A 333 -14.78 -3.30 -7.26
CA LYS A 333 -14.62 -2.17 -6.35
C LYS A 333 -13.45 -2.37 -5.40
N LEU A 334 -13.25 -3.58 -4.87
CA LEU A 334 -12.06 -3.93 -4.06
C LEU A 334 -10.76 -3.79 -4.84
N LYS A 335 -10.77 -4.04 -6.16
CA LYS A 335 -9.63 -3.82 -7.06
C LYS A 335 -9.53 -2.39 -7.60
N ASN A 336 -10.48 -1.51 -7.27
CA ASN A 336 -10.67 -0.16 -7.83
C ASN A 336 -10.67 -0.12 -9.38
N LEU A 337 -11.31 -1.09 -10.03
CA LEU A 337 -11.39 -1.20 -11.49
C LEU A 337 -12.84 -1.23 -11.99
N GLY A 338 -13.06 -0.66 -13.18
CA GLY A 338 -14.31 -0.83 -13.92
C GLY A 338 -14.54 -2.29 -14.28
N VAL A 339 -15.79 -2.75 -14.16
CA VAL A 339 -16.14 -4.18 -14.24
C VAL A 339 -16.80 -4.54 -15.56
N ILE A 340 -16.32 -5.61 -16.19
CA ILE A 340 -16.95 -6.23 -17.35
C ILE A 340 -17.41 -7.63 -16.95
N LEU A 341 -18.72 -7.82 -16.83
CA LEU A 341 -19.33 -9.12 -16.51
C LEU A 341 -19.67 -9.85 -17.82
N LEU A 342 -18.86 -10.85 -18.19
CA LEU A 342 -19.06 -11.67 -19.39
C LEU A 342 -19.88 -12.92 -19.06
N VAL A 343 -20.93 -13.20 -19.82
CA VAL A 343 -21.89 -14.26 -19.49
C VAL A 343 -22.34 -15.02 -20.74
N ASN A 344 -22.58 -16.33 -20.67
CA ASN A 344 -23.08 -17.14 -21.79
C ASN A 344 -24.59 -17.47 -21.68
N GLY A 345 -25.26 -16.91 -20.68
CA GLY A 345 -26.67 -17.13 -20.37
C GLY A 345 -27.39 -15.83 -20.06
N LYS A 346 -28.73 -15.87 -20.09
CA LYS A 346 -29.57 -14.68 -20.13
C LYS A 346 -29.52 -13.87 -18.84
N VAL A 347 -29.23 -12.58 -18.95
CA VAL A 347 -29.31 -11.66 -17.81
C VAL A 347 -30.78 -11.44 -17.41
N ASN A 348 -31.10 -11.58 -16.12
CA ASN A 348 -32.45 -11.28 -15.62
C ASN A 348 -32.71 -9.76 -15.74
N LYS A 349 -33.90 -9.36 -16.18
CA LYS A 349 -34.32 -7.94 -16.27
C LYS A 349 -33.99 -7.13 -15.01
N LYS A 350 -34.20 -7.70 -13.81
CA LYS A 350 -33.85 -7.02 -12.55
C LYS A 350 -32.35 -6.75 -12.41
N ALA A 351 -31.50 -7.69 -12.85
CA ALA A 351 -30.05 -7.56 -12.82
C ALA A 351 -29.56 -6.53 -13.85
N VAL A 352 -30.22 -6.39 -15.00
CA VAL A 352 -29.99 -5.29 -15.95
C VAL A 352 -30.34 -3.95 -15.30
N SER A 353 -31.56 -3.81 -14.77
CA SER A 353 -32.01 -2.55 -14.14
C SER A 353 -31.18 -2.16 -12.91
N LEU A 354 -30.66 -3.12 -12.13
CA LEU A 354 -29.73 -2.86 -11.04
C LEU A 354 -28.47 -2.14 -11.53
N VAL A 355 -27.88 -2.58 -12.65
CA VAL A 355 -26.72 -1.93 -13.25
C VAL A 355 -27.07 -0.55 -13.78
N GLU A 356 -28.17 -0.43 -14.53
CA GLU A 356 -28.63 0.84 -15.11
C GLU A 356 -28.94 1.92 -14.07
N GLN A 357 -29.44 1.53 -12.90
CA GLN A 357 -29.82 2.44 -11.81
C GLN A 357 -28.70 2.72 -10.80
N ARG A 358 -27.81 1.75 -10.50
CA ARG A 358 -26.86 1.85 -9.37
C ARG A 358 -25.39 1.67 -9.72
N MET A 359 -25.06 1.13 -10.90
CA MET A 359 -23.66 0.80 -11.28
C MET A 359 -23.29 1.34 -12.67
N LYS A 360 -24.09 2.24 -13.22
CA LYS A 360 -23.98 2.74 -14.60
C LYS A 360 -22.62 3.42 -14.83
N GLY A 361 -21.85 2.90 -15.78
CA GLY A 361 -20.49 3.37 -16.08
C GLY A 361 -19.39 2.78 -15.18
N GLN A 362 -19.74 2.03 -14.13
CA GLN A 362 -18.81 1.30 -13.26
C GLN A 362 -18.84 -0.22 -13.52
N LEU A 363 -20.00 -0.76 -13.92
CA LEU A 363 -20.15 -2.14 -14.38
C LEU A 363 -20.88 -2.17 -15.73
N VAL A 364 -20.44 -3.05 -16.63
CA VAL A 364 -21.10 -3.38 -17.90
C VAL A 364 -21.24 -4.90 -18.01
N ILE A 365 -22.43 -5.38 -18.38
CA ILE A 365 -22.67 -6.80 -18.67
C ILE A 365 -22.62 -7.03 -20.19
N LYS A 366 -22.04 -8.14 -20.64
CA LYS A 366 -22.03 -8.58 -22.05
C LYS A 366 -22.33 -10.07 -22.15
N GLU A 367 -23.31 -10.42 -22.99
CA GLU A 367 -23.62 -11.80 -23.37
C GLU A 367 -22.68 -12.22 -24.52
N ILE A 368 -22.09 -13.43 -24.46
CA ILE A 368 -21.01 -13.93 -25.34
C ILE A 368 -21.13 -15.42 -25.75
#